data_AF-A0A9D1UT92-F1
#
_entry.id   AF-A0A9D1UT92-F1
#
_cell.length_a   1.000
_cell.length_b   1.000
_cell.length_c   1.000
_cell.angle_alpha   90.00
_cell.angle_beta   90.00
_cell.angle_gamma   90.00
#
_symmetry.space_group_name_H-M   'P 1'
#
loop_
_entity.id
_entity.type
_entity.pdbx_description
1 polymer ?
#
loop_
_entity_poly.entity_id
_entity_poly.type
_entity_poly.pdbx_seq_one_letter_code
_entity_poly.pdbx_strand_id
1 'polypeptide(L)'
;RLKAHAPNALMMAAVIIAAAVFLGVLNESGMLESVALSLLAVIPDAVGQYLHLIVGALGVPLDILTSTDAYYFSVLPLVEATAGQFGVDTASTAYALVIGNIIGTFVSPFAPAMWLALGLAEANIGQHIKYSFLIMWGFSIVLLLAAVLMGIVAI
;
A
#
# COMPACT_ATOMS: atom_id res chain seq x y z
N ARG A 1 -16.74 0.43 -29.75
CA ARG A 1 -16.37 0.94 -28.40
C ARG A 1 -15.50 -0.04 -27.59
N LEU A 2 -15.70 -1.36 -27.71
CA LEU A 2 -14.84 -2.39 -27.08
C LEU A 2 -13.36 -2.32 -27.50
N LYS A 3 -13.06 -2.24 -28.81
CA LYS A 3 -11.68 -2.09 -29.31
C LYS A 3 -10.91 -0.88 -28.76
N ALA A 4 -11.60 0.18 -28.35
CA ALA A 4 -10.96 1.38 -27.80
C ALA A 4 -10.50 1.21 -26.34
N HIS A 5 -11.13 0.32 -25.58
CA HIS A 5 -10.78 0.05 -24.17
C HIS A 5 -9.97 -1.25 -24.03
N ALA A 6 -9.92 -2.08 -25.09
CA ALA A 6 -9.21 -3.34 -25.12
C ALA A 6 -7.71 -3.23 -24.77
N PRO A 7 -6.94 -2.21 -25.24
CA PRO A 7 -5.52 -2.11 -24.90
C PRO A 7 -5.27 -1.95 -23.39
N ASN A 8 -6.02 -1.05 -22.74
CA ASN A 8 -5.90 -0.81 -21.30
C ASN A 8 -6.33 -2.04 -20.49
N ALA A 9 -7.43 -2.69 -20.90
CA ALA A 9 -7.91 -3.91 -20.25
C ALA A 9 -6.92 -5.08 -20.38
N LEU A 10 -6.31 -5.24 -21.56
CA LEU A 10 -5.30 -6.28 -21.80
C LEU A 10 -4.03 -6.03 -20.98
N MET A 11 -3.60 -4.77 -20.85
CA MET A 11 -2.45 -4.41 -20.03
C MET A 11 -2.70 -4.75 -18.54
N MET A 12 -3.86 -4.37 -18.00
CA MET A 12 -4.24 -4.72 -16.62
C MET A 12 -4.30 -6.24 -16.42
N ALA A 13 -4.88 -6.99 -17.36
CA ALA A 13 -4.95 -8.44 -17.28
C ALA A 13 -3.55 -9.09 -17.28
N ALA A 14 -2.64 -8.60 -18.12
CA ALA A 14 -1.26 -9.09 -18.16
C ALA A 14 -0.50 -8.82 -16.86
N VAL A 15 -0.68 -7.62 -16.27
CA VAL A 15 -0.07 -7.26 -14.97
C VAL A 15 -0.60 -8.17 -13.86
N ILE A 16 -1.92 -8.41 -13.79
CA ILE A 16 -2.51 -9.29 -12.76
C ILE A 16 -1.98 -10.72 -12.89
N ILE A 17 -1.85 -11.25 -14.11
CA ILE A 17 -1.29 -12.58 -14.33
C ILE A 17 0.19 -12.63 -13.90
N ALA A 18 0.98 -11.63 -14.27
CA ALA A 18 2.38 -11.56 -13.88
C ALA A 18 2.55 -11.46 -12.36
N ALA A 19 1.72 -10.63 -11.70
CA ALA A 19 1.69 -10.50 -10.25
C ALA A 19 1.27 -11.80 -9.57
N ALA A 20 0.28 -12.52 -10.11
CA ALA A 20 -0.15 -13.81 -9.58
C ALA A 20 0.97 -14.87 -9.67
N VAL A 21 1.69 -14.93 -10.79
CA VAL A 21 2.87 -15.81 -10.93
C VAL A 21 3.97 -15.41 -9.95
N PHE A 22 4.24 -14.12 -9.80
CA PHE A 22 5.23 -13.61 -8.85
C PHE A 22 4.89 -13.96 -7.40
N LEU A 23 3.66 -13.67 -6.94
CA LEU A 23 3.18 -14.07 -5.60
C LEU A 23 3.23 -15.59 -5.43
N GLY A 24 2.84 -16.35 -6.46
CA GLY A 24 2.91 -17.81 -6.45
C GLY A 24 4.33 -18.32 -6.20
N VAL A 25 5.32 -17.78 -6.92
CA VAL A 25 6.73 -18.13 -6.69
C VAL A 25 7.18 -17.72 -5.30
N LEU A 26 6.83 -16.52 -4.83
CA LEU A 26 7.23 -16.07 -3.49
C LEU A 26 6.67 -16.93 -2.35
N ASN A 27 5.41 -17.37 -2.48
CA ASN A 27 4.75 -18.24 -1.52
C ASN A 27 5.31 -19.66 -1.56
N GLU A 28 5.31 -20.30 -2.74
CA GLU A 28 5.69 -21.71 -2.90
C GLU A 28 7.20 -21.95 -2.73
N SER A 29 8.04 -20.94 -2.93
CA SER A 29 9.48 -21.05 -2.66
C SER A 29 9.87 -20.87 -1.20
N GLY A 30 8.95 -20.47 -0.32
CA GLY A 30 9.25 -20.11 1.07
C GLY A 30 10.03 -18.80 1.22
N MET A 31 10.16 -18.01 0.15
CA MET A 31 10.88 -16.74 0.17
C MET A 31 10.16 -15.71 1.05
N LEU A 32 8.82 -15.63 0.97
CA LEU A 32 8.03 -14.74 1.83
C LEU A 32 8.25 -15.04 3.32
N GLU A 33 8.24 -16.32 3.70
CA GLU A 33 8.52 -16.76 5.06
C GLU A 33 9.94 -16.41 5.50
N SER A 34 10.93 -16.64 4.64
CA SER A 34 12.34 -16.32 4.93
C SER A 34 12.59 -14.81 5.11
N VAL A 35 11.94 -13.97 4.28
CA VAL A 35 12.03 -12.51 4.42
C VAL A 35 11.30 -12.03 5.67
N ALA A 36 10.14 -12.60 5.99
CA ALA A 36 9.44 -12.33 7.24
C ALA A 36 10.32 -12.66 8.45
N LEU A 37 10.89 -13.87 8.53
CA LEU A 37 11.81 -14.27 9.61
C LEU A 37 13.03 -13.35 9.72
N SER A 38 13.57 -12.90 8.59
CA SER A 38 14.69 -11.94 8.57
C SER A 38 14.28 -10.56 9.11
N LEU A 39 13.06 -10.11 8.81
CA LEU A 39 12.50 -8.89 9.37
C LEU A 39 12.23 -9.04 10.88
N LEU A 40 11.73 -10.19 11.33
CA LEU A 40 11.56 -10.49 12.76
C LEU A 40 12.89 -10.40 13.53
N ALA A 41 14.01 -10.80 12.92
CA ALA A 41 15.32 -10.70 13.57
C ALA A 41 15.80 -9.23 13.75
N VAL A 42 15.25 -8.29 12.99
CA VAL A 42 15.61 -6.86 13.04
C VAL A 42 14.59 -6.05 13.86
N ILE A 43 13.33 -6.47 13.86
CA ILE A 43 12.24 -5.77 14.53
C ILE A 43 12.09 -6.29 15.97
N PRO A 44 12.06 -5.41 16.99
CA PRO A 44 11.83 -5.84 18.37
C PRO A 44 10.46 -6.51 18.52
N ASP A 45 10.36 -7.60 19.29
CA ASP A 45 9.12 -8.36 19.52
C ASP A 45 7.93 -7.48 19.94
N ALA A 46 8.20 -6.40 20.70
CA ALA A 46 7.18 -5.45 21.15
C ALA A 46 6.57 -4.58 20.02
N VAL A 47 7.28 -4.41 18.91
CA VAL A 47 6.90 -3.59 17.75
C VAL A 47 6.19 -4.43 16.68
N GLY A 48 6.42 -5.75 16.69
CA GLY A 48 5.87 -6.70 15.72
C GLY A 48 4.35 -6.71 15.64
N GLN A 49 3.68 -6.69 16.79
CA GLN A 49 2.20 -6.61 16.86
C GLN A 49 1.64 -5.31 16.27
N TYR A 50 2.43 -4.24 16.16
CA TYR A 50 2.00 -2.95 15.61
C TYR A 50 2.52 -2.69 14.20
N LEU A 51 3.11 -3.69 13.57
CA LEU A 51 3.76 -3.54 12.26
C LEU A 51 2.79 -3.01 11.20
N HIS A 52 1.58 -3.55 11.15
CA HIS A 52 0.54 -3.13 10.21
C HIS A 52 0.10 -1.68 10.44
N LEU A 53 0.08 -1.22 11.69
CA LEU A 53 -0.22 0.19 12.04
C LEU A 53 0.93 1.12 11.63
N ILE A 54 2.18 0.71 11.85
CA ILE A 54 3.37 1.49 11.49
C ILE A 54 3.48 1.61 9.97
N VAL A 55 3.34 0.50 9.25
CA VAL A 55 3.35 0.49 7.79
C VAL A 55 2.15 1.27 7.24
N GLY A 56 0.96 1.09 7.79
CA GLY A 56 -0.23 1.86 7.40
C GLY A 56 -0.04 3.38 7.61
N ALA A 57 0.55 3.78 8.73
CA ALA A 57 0.87 5.18 9.01
C ALA A 57 1.95 5.73 8.05
N LEU A 58 2.90 4.90 7.64
CA LEU A 58 3.89 5.24 6.60
C LEU A 58 3.37 5.01 5.17
N GLY A 59 2.10 4.61 5.00
CA GLY A 59 1.55 4.25 3.71
C GLY A 59 1.58 5.39 2.69
N VAL A 60 1.34 6.64 3.11
CA VAL A 60 1.41 7.82 2.23
C VAL A 60 2.84 8.09 1.72
N PRO A 61 3.88 8.16 2.58
CA PRO A 61 5.27 8.20 2.13
C PRO A 61 5.65 7.02 1.23
N LEU A 62 5.24 5.81 1.59
CA LEU A 62 5.56 4.60 0.84
C LEU A 62 4.93 4.64 -0.56
N ASP A 63 3.66 5.04 -0.69
CA ASP A 63 2.98 5.15 -1.99
C ASP A 63 3.50 6.28 -2.90
N ILE A 64 4.23 7.25 -2.35
CA ILE A 64 4.96 8.23 -3.17
C ILE A 64 6.29 7.64 -3.67
N LEU A 65 6.88 6.69 -2.95
CA LEU A 65 8.11 5.99 -3.32
C LEU A 65 7.83 4.76 -4.21
N THR A 66 6.66 4.15 -4.06
CA THR A 66 6.25 2.92 -4.73
C THR A 66 4.96 3.16 -5.49
N SER A 67 4.80 2.61 -6.70
CA SER A 67 3.51 2.64 -7.37
C SER A 67 2.45 1.84 -6.59
N THR A 68 1.17 2.18 -6.80
CA THR A 68 0.03 1.46 -6.23
C THR A 68 0.13 -0.05 -6.47
N ASP A 69 0.50 -0.47 -7.69
CA ASP A 69 0.68 -1.89 -8.02
C ASP A 69 1.80 -2.54 -7.21
N ALA A 70 2.95 -1.86 -7.05
CA ALA A 70 4.06 -2.38 -6.26
C ALA A 70 3.71 -2.48 -4.76
N TYR A 71 2.88 -1.57 -4.27
CA TYR A 71 2.41 -1.59 -2.89
C TYR A 71 1.54 -2.83 -2.62
N TYR A 72 0.58 -3.14 -3.49
CA TYR A 72 -0.30 -4.31 -3.34
C TYR A 72 0.39 -5.64 -3.63
N PHE A 73 1.30 -5.70 -4.59
CA PHE A 73 1.91 -6.97 -5.00
C PHE A 73 3.21 -7.31 -4.26
N SER A 74 3.84 -6.35 -3.59
CA SER A 74 5.12 -6.60 -2.90
C SER A 74 5.05 -6.23 -1.41
N VAL A 75 4.54 -5.05 -1.08
CA VAL A 75 4.57 -4.57 0.32
C VAL A 75 3.50 -5.27 1.15
N LEU A 76 2.26 -5.33 0.66
CA LEU A 76 1.15 -5.96 1.38
C LEU A 76 1.40 -7.43 1.73
N PRO A 77 1.76 -8.34 0.78
CA PRO A 77 1.97 -9.75 1.13
C PRO A 77 3.15 -9.94 2.09
N LEU A 78 4.18 -9.09 1.99
CA LEU A 78 5.31 -9.12 2.91
C LEU A 78 4.92 -8.75 4.34
N VAL A 79 4.12 -7.70 4.49
CA VAL A 79 3.66 -7.22 5.79
C VAL A 79 2.64 -8.19 6.38
N GLU A 80 1.75 -8.76 5.58
CA GLU A 80 0.83 -9.82 6.01
C GLU A 80 1.58 -11.06 6.49
N ALA A 81 2.60 -11.53 5.75
CA ALA A 81 3.41 -12.67 6.15
C ALA A 81 4.16 -12.40 7.47
N THR A 82 4.62 -11.16 7.70
CA THR A 82 5.35 -10.79 8.91
C THR A 82 4.41 -10.57 10.10
N ALA A 83 3.30 -9.85 9.90
CA ALA A 83 2.31 -9.56 10.94
C ALA A 83 1.54 -10.82 11.36
N GLY A 84 1.30 -11.76 10.43
CA GLY A 84 0.71 -13.07 10.73
C GLY A 84 1.53 -13.90 11.72
N GLN A 85 2.86 -13.75 11.73
CA GLN A 85 3.73 -14.41 12.74
C GLN A 85 3.51 -13.87 14.15
N PHE A 86 3.02 -12.63 14.28
CA PHE A 86 2.63 -12.01 15.55
C PHE A 86 1.15 -12.24 15.92
N GLY A 87 0.42 -13.04 15.13
CA GLY A 87 -1.00 -13.32 15.37
C GLY A 87 -1.95 -12.20 14.95
N VAL A 88 -1.50 -11.23 14.16
CA VAL A 88 -2.36 -10.18 13.60
C VAL A 88 -3.19 -10.76 12.46
N ASP A 89 -4.49 -10.46 12.47
CA ASP A 89 -5.40 -10.89 11.41
C ASP A 89 -5.03 -10.28 10.04
N THR A 90 -5.11 -11.09 8.99
CA THR A 90 -4.77 -10.66 7.62
C THR A 90 -5.68 -9.51 7.16
N ALA A 91 -6.97 -9.55 7.50
CA ALA A 91 -7.89 -8.49 7.11
C ALA A 91 -7.55 -7.15 7.77
N SER A 92 -7.18 -7.17 9.06
CA SER A 92 -6.71 -5.99 9.79
C SER A 92 -5.49 -5.35 9.11
N THR A 93 -4.54 -6.18 8.69
CA THR A 93 -3.34 -5.73 7.97
C THR A 93 -3.69 -5.11 6.62
N ALA A 94 -4.53 -5.77 5.83
CA ALA A 94 -5.00 -5.26 4.55
C ALA A 94 -5.71 -3.90 4.70
N TYR A 95 -6.59 -3.74 5.70
CA TYR A 95 -7.30 -2.49 5.93
C TYR A 95 -6.35 -1.34 6.30
N ALA A 96 -5.40 -1.57 7.20
CA ALA A 96 -4.42 -0.55 7.59
C ALA A 96 -3.59 -0.07 6.38
N LEU A 97 -3.16 -1.00 5.53
CA LEU A 97 -2.34 -0.71 4.36
C LEU A 97 -3.14 -0.01 3.25
N VAL A 98 -4.39 -0.42 3.02
CA VAL A 98 -5.28 0.19 2.02
C VAL A 98 -5.60 1.64 2.35
N ILE A 99 -5.85 1.97 3.62
CA ILE A 99 -6.11 3.35 4.06
C ILE A 99 -4.93 4.27 3.70
N GLY A 100 -3.70 3.82 3.99
CA GLY A 100 -2.48 4.55 3.65
C GLY A 100 -2.30 4.72 2.14
N ASN A 101 -2.52 3.65 1.39
CA ASN A 101 -2.34 3.63 -0.06
C ASN A 101 -3.34 4.53 -0.81
N ILE A 102 -4.64 4.46 -0.48
CA ILE A 102 -5.69 5.25 -1.14
C ILE A 102 -5.40 6.74 -0.99
N ILE A 103 -5.01 7.17 0.21
CA ILE A 103 -4.74 8.58 0.48
C ILE A 103 -3.41 9.00 -0.16
N GLY A 104 -2.41 8.11 -0.17
CA GLY A 104 -1.15 8.31 -0.88
C GLY A 104 -1.34 8.54 -2.37
N THR A 105 -2.29 7.84 -3.00
CA THR A 105 -2.55 7.92 -4.44
C THR A 105 -2.99 9.34 -4.85
N PHE A 106 -3.60 10.11 -3.93
CA PHE A 106 -3.97 11.51 -4.16
C PHE A 106 -2.81 12.51 -4.06
N VAL A 107 -1.60 12.05 -3.73
CA VAL A 107 -0.38 12.87 -3.72
C VAL A 107 0.71 12.24 -4.59
N SER A 108 0.55 10.96 -4.94
CA SER A 108 1.56 10.19 -5.67
C SER A 108 1.71 10.67 -7.11
N PRO A 109 2.95 10.96 -7.57
CA PRO A 109 3.21 11.29 -8.96
C PRO A 109 3.03 10.09 -9.89
N PHE A 110 2.91 8.87 -9.34
CA PHE A 110 2.67 7.64 -10.09
C PHE A 110 1.19 7.43 -10.43
N ALA A 111 0.28 8.23 -9.87
CA ALA A 111 -1.15 8.16 -10.15
C ALA A 111 -1.53 9.01 -11.38
N PRO A 112 -1.97 8.42 -12.52
CA PRO A 112 -2.33 9.18 -13.71
C PRO A 112 -3.52 10.13 -13.47
N ALA A 113 -4.43 9.75 -12.58
CA ALA A 113 -5.58 10.56 -12.19
C ALA A 113 -5.16 11.90 -11.56
N MET A 114 -4.03 11.91 -10.83
CA MET A 114 -3.49 13.14 -10.24
C MET A 114 -2.99 14.12 -11.29
N TRP A 115 -2.31 13.62 -12.33
CA TRP A 115 -1.88 14.45 -13.45
C TRP A 115 -3.06 15.04 -14.22
N LEU A 116 -4.13 14.27 -14.41
CA LEU A 116 -5.35 14.76 -15.04
C LEU A 116 -6.00 15.88 -14.22
N ALA A 117 -6.15 15.67 -12.91
CA ALA A 117 -6.74 16.67 -12.01
C ALA A 117 -5.92 17.97 -11.97
N LEU A 118 -4.59 17.86 -11.91
CA LEU A 118 -3.69 19.01 -11.93
C LEU A 118 -3.71 19.75 -13.27
N GLY A 119 -3.82 19.02 -14.38
CA GLY A 119 -3.98 19.61 -15.71
C GLY A 119 -5.26 20.42 -15.85
N LEU A 120 -6.37 19.94 -15.26
CA LEU A 120 -7.65 20.68 -15.21
C LEU A 120 -7.61 21.89 -14.26
N ALA A 121 -6.80 21.82 -13.20
CA ALA A 121 -6.63 22.89 -12.23
C ALA A 121 -5.53 23.90 -12.61
N GLU A 122 -4.88 23.74 -13.78
CA GLU A 122 -3.72 24.52 -14.24
C GLU A 122 -2.60 24.63 -13.19
N ALA A 123 -2.43 23.59 -12.37
CA ALA A 123 -1.55 23.58 -11.20
C ALA A 123 -0.30 22.71 -11.42
N ASN A 124 0.77 23.03 -10.68
CA ASN A 124 2.03 22.29 -10.77
C ASN A 124 2.12 21.16 -9.71
N ILE A 125 2.48 19.95 -10.15
CA ILE A 125 2.68 18.77 -9.29
C ILE A 125 3.64 19.02 -8.12
N GLY A 126 4.74 19.77 -8.35
CA GLY A 126 5.74 20.02 -7.33
C GLY A 126 5.24 20.94 -6.21
N GLN A 127 4.35 21.88 -6.54
CA GLN A 127 3.70 22.73 -5.55
C GLN A 127 2.60 21.97 -4.81
N HIS A 128 1.83 21.15 -5.54
CA HIS A 128 0.80 20.31 -4.96
C HIS A 128 1.38 19.32 -3.94
N ILE A 129 2.44 18.60 -4.27
CA ILE A 129 3.08 17.65 -3.35
C ILE A 129 3.62 18.38 -2.11
N LYS A 130 4.33 19.50 -2.29
CA LYS A 130 4.87 20.27 -1.15
C LYS A 130 3.79 20.76 -0.18
N TYR A 131 2.64 21.15 -0.70
CA TYR A 131 1.54 21.66 0.11
C TYR A 131 0.69 20.53 0.72
N SER A 132 0.30 19.56 -0.10
CA SER A 132 -0.67 18.52 0.26
C SER A 132 -0.06 17.35 1.03
N PHE A 133 1.25 17.09 0.91
CA PHE A 133 1.86 15.89 1.49
C PHE A 133 1.62 15.75 2.99
N LEU A 134 1.95 16.79 3.78
CA LEU A 134 1.79 16.74 5.23
C LEU A 134 0.31 16.68 5.65
N ILE A 135 -0.56 17.35 4.90
CA ILE A 135 -2.00 17.37 5.18
C ILE A 135 -2.61 15.99 4.93
N MET A 136 -2.29 15.39 3.79
CA MET A 136 -2.79 14.07 3.39
C MET A 136 -2.19 12.96 4.26
N TRP A 137 -0.92 13.08 4.65
CA TRP A 137 -0.31 12.17 5.61
C TRP A 137 -0.97 12.25 6.98
N GLY A 138 -1.20 13.46 7.50
CA GLY A 138 -1.94 13.66 8.75
C GLY A 138 -3.36 13.11 8.67
N PHE A 139 -4.05 13.32 7.55
CA PHE A 139 -5.39 12.79 7.32
C PHE A 139 -5.41 11.24 7.29
N SER A 140 -4.40 10.63 6.68
CA SER A 140 -4.24 9.17 6.67
C SER A 140 -4.05 8.59 8.06
N ILE A 141 -3.24 9.24 8.90
CA ILE A 141 -3.05 8.83 10.29
C ILE A 141 -4.37 8.96 11.07
N VAL A 142 -5.12 10.05 10.88
CA VAL A 142 -6.42 10.25 11.54
C VAL A 142 -7.43 9.16 11.13
N LEU A 143 -7.47 8.80 9.84
CA LEU A 143 -8.34 7.74 9.35
C LEU A 143 -7.92 6.35 9.86
N LEU A 144 -6.63 6.08 9.95
CA LEU A 144 -6.11 4.85 10.53
C LEU A 144 -6.49 4.76 12.03
N LEU A 145 -6.36 5.86 12.78
CA LEU A 145 -6.82 5.92 14.17
C LEU A 145 -8.33 5.72 14.28
N ALA A 146 -9.13 6.31 13.38
CA ALA A 146 -10.57 6.09 13.35
C ALA A 146 -10.92 4.62 13.06
N ALA A 147 -10.20 3.96 12.14
CA ALA A 147 -10.40 2.54 11.84
C ALA A 147 -10.04 1.62 13.03
N VAL A 148 -9.01 1.98 13.79
CA VAL A 148 -8.67 1.31 15.05
C VAL A 148 -9.77 1.52 16.11
N LEU A 149 -10.27 2.75 16.27
CA LEU A 149 -11.34 3.06 17.22
C LEU A 149 -12.67 2.38 16.89
N MET A 150 -12.95 2.17 15.60
CA MET A 150 -14.13 1.42 15.14
C MET A 150 -13.96 -0.11 15.28
N GLY A 151 -12.78 -0.59 15.67
CA GLY A 151 -12.47 -2.02 15.79
C GLY A 151 -12.34 -2.75 14.45
N ILE A 152 -12.16 -2.01 13.34
CA ILE A 152 -11.94 -2.58 12.00
C ILE A 152 -10.50 -3.07 11.87
N VAL A 153 -9.56 -2.37 12.52
CA VAL A 153 -8.15 -2.74 12.60
C VAL A 153 -7.85 -3.18 14.02
N ALA A 154 -7.47 -4.44 14.19
CA ALA A 154 -7.05 -5.01 15.46
C ALA A 154 -5.70 -4.41 15.91
N ILE A 155 -5.53 -4.26 17.22
CA ILE A 155 -4.31 -3.76 17.88
C ILE A 155 -3.43 -4.95 18.26
#